data_AF-A0A7W9Z165-F1
#
_entry.id   AF-A0A7W9Z165-F1
#
_cell.length_a   1.000
_cell.length_b   1.000
_cell.length_c   1.000
_cell.angle_alpha   90.00
_cell.angle_beta   90.00
_cell.angle_gamma   90.00
#
_symmetry.space_group_name_H-M   'P 1'
#
loop_
_entity.id
_entity.type
_entity.pdbx_description
1 polymer ?
#
loop_
_entity_poly.entity_id
_entity_poly.type
_entity_poly.pdbx_seq_one_letter_code
_entity_poly.pdbx_strand_id
1 'polypeptide(L)'
;MKIENLRLHNDPPTPKGFKRHCTFSVQVNSDIRLYEMQLLQAPDGRYLVVPPKHPNGAPMCSLSPELRDEIAKLASRELISSYAKQAGDWFNTNYLNHQKAR
;
A
#
# COMPACT_ATOMS: atom_id res chain seq x y z
N MET A 1 9.75 -11.68 -5.09
CA MET A 1 8.43 -11.01 -4.97
C MET A 1 8.61 -9.51 -5.15
N LYS A 2 7.65 -8.83 -5.79
CA LYS A 2 7.73 -7.39 -6.10
C LYS A 2 6.36 -6.73 -6.00
N ILE A 3 6.30 -5.53 -5.43
CA ILE A 3 5.09 -4.68 -5.41
C ILE A 3 5.11 -3.76 -6.63
N GLU A 4 3.95 -3.60 -7.26
CA GLU A 4 3.76 -2.82 -8.48
C GLU A 4 2.45 -2.03 -8.40
N ASN A 5 2.32 -0.99 -9.21
CA ASN A 5 1.08 -0.20 -9.34
C ASN A 5 0.51 0.28 -8.00
N LEU A 6 1.39 0.70 -7.08
CA LEU A 6 0.98 1.17 -5.77
C LEU A 6 0.23 2.50 -5.89
N ARG A 7 -1.00 2.52 -5.39
CA ARG A 7 -1.88 3.69 -5.34
C ARG A 7 -2.24 3.97 -3.89
N LEU A 8 -1.87 5.17 -3.43
CA LEU A 8 -2.12 5.60 -2.06
C LEU A 8 -3.59 5.98 -1.88
N HIS A 9 -4.10 5.68 -0.69
CA HIS A 9 -5.41 6.09 -0.22
C HIS A 9 -5.24 6.94 1.03
N ASN A 10 -6.09 7.96 1.17
CA ASN A 10 -6.17 8.77 2.39
C ASN A 10 -7.57 8.65 3.02
N ASP A 11 -8.05 7.41 3.09
CA ASP A 11 -9.36 7.14 3.67
C ASP A 11 -9.32 7.34 5.20
N PRO A 12 -10.41 7.85 5.80
CA PRO A 12 -10.54 7.81 7.25
C PRO A 12 -10.56 6.35 7.75
N PRO A 13 -10.11 6.10 8.99
CA PRO A 13 -10.29 4.80 9.60
C PRO A 13 -11.76 4.39 9.62
N THR A 14 -12.03 3.11 9.39
CA THR A 14 -13.36 2.51 9.58
C THR A 14 -13.81 2.63 11.05
N PRO A 15 -15.11 2.46 11.36
CA PRO A 15 -15.59 2.46 12.76
C PRO A 15 -14.91 1.43 13.66
N LYS A 16 -14.34 0.36 13.08
CA LYS A 16 -13.59 -0.67 13.80
C LYS A 16 -12.10 -0.35 13.92
N GLY A 17 -11.66 0.84 13.52
CA GLY A 17 -10.28 1.33 13.61
C GLY A 17 -9.32 0.84 12.50
N PHE A 18 -9.80 0.09 11.50
CA PHE A 18 -8.97 -0.30 10.36
C PHE A 18 -8.82 0.86 9.38
N LYS A 19 -7.60 1.15 8.93
CA LYS A 19 -7.31 2.20 7.92
C LYS A 19 -6.71 1.59 6.66
N ARG A 20 -7.24 1.93 5.50
CA ARG A 20 -6.63 1.57 4.21
C ARG A 20 -5.57 2.59 3.82
N HIS A 21 -4.37 2.12 3.48
CA HIS A 21 -3.25 2.97 3.10
C HIS A 21 -2.96 2.94 1.61
N CYS A 22 -3.03 1.76 0.99
CA CYS A 22 -2.80 1.65 -0.45
C CYS A 22 -3.51 0.43 -1.06
N THR A 23 -3.68 0.51 -2.38
CA THR A 23 -3.97 -0.63 -3.25
C THR A 23 -2.76 -0.88 -4.14
N PHE A 24 -2.42 -2.13 -4.40
CA PHE A 24 -1.24 -2.49 -5.18
C PHE A 24 -1.43 -3.83 -5.90
N SER A 25 -0.55 -4.10 -6.87
CA SER A 25 -0.36 -5.44 -7.44
C SER A 25 0.89 -6.07 -6.85
N VAL A 26 0.92 -7.38 -6.67
CA VAL A 26 2.12 -8.11 -6.23
C VAL A 26 2.42 -9.23 -7.20
N GLN A 27 3.64 -9.23 -7.72
CA GLN A 27 4.20 -10.36 -8.42
C GLN A 27 4.88 -11.28 -7.40
N VAL A 28 4.26 -12.44 -7.15
CA VAL A 28 4.77 -13.42 -6.19
C VAL A 28 6.03 -14.07 -6.74
N ASN A 29 5.95 -14.56 -7.98
CA ASN A 29 7.03 -15.14 -8.76
C ASN A 29 6.84 -14.83 -10.26
N SER A 30 7.60 -15.46 -11.16
CA SER A 30 7.46 -15.26 -12.61
C SER A 30 6.08 -15.60 -13.15
N ASP A 31 5.38 -16.52 -12.48
CA ASP A 31 4.18 -17.18 -13.02
C ASP A 31 2.88 -16.61 -12.40
N ILE A 32 2.99 -16.02 -11.20
CA ILE A 32 1.85 -15.59 -10.40
C ILE A 32 1.95 -14.10 -10.09
N ARG A 33 0.91 -13.37 -10.52
CA ARG A 33 0.65 -11.99 -10.15
C ARG A 33 -0.76 -11.85 -9.58
N LEU A 34 -0.87 -11.14 -8.46
CA LEU A 34 -2.12 -10.79 -7.82
C LEU A 34 -2.37 -9.30 -7.99
N TYR A 35 -3.58 -8.94 -8.41
CA TYR A 35 -3.97 -7.56 -8.68
C TYR A 35 -4.87 -7.02 -7.57
N GLU A 36 -4.91 -5.70 -7.43
CA GLU A 36 -5.86 -4.98 -6.55
C GLU A 36 -5.83 -5.44 -5.09
N MET A 37 -4.65 -5.87 -4.61
CA MET A 37 -4.41 -6.18 -3.20
C MET A 37 -4.45 -4.90 -2.37
N GLN A 38 -4.90 -5.00 -1.12
CA GLN A 38 -5.06 -3.86 -0.22
C GLN A 38 -4.14 -3.99 0.98
N LEU A 39 -3.47 -2.88 1.33
CA LEU A 39 -2.75 -2.75 2.60
C LEU A 39 -3.62 -1.99 3.59
N LEU A 40 -4.01 -2.67 4.66
CA LEU A 40 -4.73 -2.10 5.79
C LEU A 40 -3.80 -2.00 7.00
N GLN A 41 -4.06 -1.05 7.87
CA GLN A 41 -3.53 -1.01 9.23
C GLN A 41 -4.66 -1.35 10.20
N ALA A 42 -4.42 -2.32 11.07
CA ALA A 42 -5.31 -2.70 12.14
C ALA A 42 -5.22 -1.69 13.31
N PRO A 43 -6.21 -1.70 14.24
CA PRO A 43 -6.20 -0.80 15.39
C PRO A 43 -4.98 -0.95 16.31
N ASP A 44 -4.36 -2.13 16.32
CA ASP A 44 -3.13 -2.43 17.05
C ASP A 44 -1.85 -1.95 16.33
N GLY A 45 -2.00 -1.29 15.19
CA GLY A 45 -0.92 -0.75 14.38
C GLY A 45 -0.31 -1.74 13.37
N ARG A 46 -0.69 -3.02 13.40
CA ARG A 46 -0.16 -4.02 12.45
C ARG A 46 -0.69 -3.80 11.04
N TYR A 47 0.17 -4.06 10.05
CA TYR A 47 -0.23 -4.05 8.65
C TYR A 47 -0.80 -5.41 8.23
N LEU A 48 -1.90 -5.38 7.50
CA LEU A 48 -2.62 -6.54 6.99
C LEU A 48 -2.79 -6.43 5.49
N VAL A 49 -2.59 -7.55 4.79
CA VAL A 49 -2.88 -7.67 3.36
C VAL A 49 -4.22 -8.33 3.19
N VAL A 50 -5.10 -7.66 2.44
CA VAL A 50 -6.43 -8.15 2.13
C VAL A 50 -6.59 -8.27 0.61
N PRO A 51 -7.02 -9.44 0.11
CA PRO A 51 -7.31 -9.60 -1.31
C PRO A 51 -8.55 -8.78 -1.71
N PRO A 52 -8.69 -8.42 -2.99
CA PRO A 52 -9.93 -7.85 -3.46
C PRO A 52 -11.10 -8.81 -3.21
N LYS A 53 -12.30 -8.24 -3.03
CA LYS A 53 -13.52 -9.00 -2.87
C LYS A 53 -14.25 -9.10 -4.20
N HIS A 54 -14.82 -10.27 -4.47
CA HIS A 54 -15.80 -10.46 -5.52
C HIS A 54 -17.05 -9.60 -5.21
N PRO A 55 -17.87 -9.21 -6.21
CA PRO A 55 -19.11 -8.46 -5.99
C PRO A 55 -20.09 -9.10 -4.98
N ASN A 56 -20.05 -10.43 -4.81
CA ASN A 56 -20.84 -11.14 -3.80
C ASN A 56 -20.23 -11.11 -2.38
N GLY A 57 -19.12 -10.40 -2.18
CA GLY A 57 -18.44 -10.25 -0.89
C GLY A 57 -17.38 -11.31 -0.58
N ALA A 58 -17.26 -12.37 -1.38
CA ALA A 58 -16.25 -13.42 -1.16
C ALA A 58 -14.82 -12.92 -1.46
N PRO A 59 -13.80 -13.34 -0.70
CA PRO A 59 -12.42 -13.02 -1.02
C PRO A 59 -12.00 -13.72 -2.33
N MET A 60 -11.29 -13.00 -3.20
CA MET A 60 -10.86 -13.53 -4.50
C MET A 60 -9.73 -14.57 -4.40
N CYS A 61 -8.95 -14.55 -3.32
CA CYS A 61 -7.95 -15.57 -3.05
C CYS A 61 -7.74 -15.77 -1.55
N SER A 62 -7.11 -16.88 -1.19
CA SER A 62 -6.58 -17.12 0.14
C SER A 62 -5.08 -17.36 0.02
N LEU A 63 -4.32 -16.79 0.95
CA LEU A 63 -2.88 -16.91 1.04
C LEU A 63 -2.52 -17.52 2.39
N SER A 64 -1.40 -18.25 2.48
CA SER A 64 -0.92 -18.71 3.78
C SER A 64 -0.60 -17.50 4.68
N PRO A 65 -0.67 -17.64 6.02
CA PRO A 65 -0.33 -16.57 6.94
C PRO A 65 1.08 -15.99 6.68
N GLU A 66 2.05 -16.86 6.44
CA GLU A 66 3.46 -16.50 6.22
C GLU A 66 3.61 -15.65 4.96
N LEU A 67 2.94 -16.04 3.87
CA LEU A 67 2.96 -15.29 2.61
C LEU A 67 2.27 -13.93 2.77
N ARG A 68 1.17 -13.84 3.53
CA ARG A 68 0.52 -12.55 3.80
C ARG A 68 1.43 -11.62 4.57
N ASP A 69 2.12 -12.12 5.58
CA ASP A 69 3.04 -11.33 6.41
C ASP A 69 4.23 -10.83 5.59
N GLU A 70 4.76 -11.67 4.70
CA GLU A 70 5.81 -11.27 3.77
C GLU A 70 5.35 -10.15 2.82
N ILE A 71 4.17 -10.31 2.21
CA ILE A 71 3.58 -9.27 1.34
C ILE A 71 3.31 -7.99 2.15
N ALA A 72 2.79 -8.09 3.38
CA ALA A 72 2.49 -6.95 4.23
C ALA A 72 3.76 -6.15 4.59
N LYS A 73 4.84 -6.87 4.91
CA LYS A 73 6.14 -6.27 5.19
C LYS A 73 6.72 -5.60 3.95
N LEU A 74 6.59 -6.20 2.77
CA LEU A 74 7.07 -5.61 1.53
C LEU A 74 6.25 -4.37 1.14
N ALA A 75 4.92 -4.47 1.16
CA ALA A 75 4.02 -3.37 0.83
C ALA A 75 4.14 -2.18 1.78
N SER A 76 4.34 -2.42 3.08
CA SER A 76 4.54 -1.33 4.06
C SER A 76 5.86 -0.57 3.85
N ARG A 77 6.93 -1.24 3.40
CA ARG A 77 8.18 -0.56 3.02
C ARG A 77 7.98 0.34 1.80
N GLU A 78 7.30 -0.17 0.77
CA GLU A 78 7.00 0.59 -0.44
C GLU A 78 6.06 1.78 -0.18
N LEU A 79 5.12 1.61 0.75
CA LEU A 79 4.27 2.69 1.24
C LEU A 79 5.12 3.83 1.85
N ILE A 80 6.04 3.50 2.76
CA ILE A 80 6.92 4.49 3.41
C ILE A 80 7.80 5.19 2.36
N SER A 81 8.39 4.43 1.44
CA SER A 81 9.20 4.98 0.35
C SER A 81 8.39 5.96 -0.52
N SER A 82 7.13 5.61 -0.82
CA SER A 82 6.22 6.46 -1.60
C SER A 82 5.90 7.77 -0.89
N TYR A 83 5.66 7.74 0.42
CA TYR A 83 5.46 8.96 1.21
C TYR A 83 6.71 9.83 1.26
N ALA A 84 7.89 9.23 1.46
CA ALA A 84 9.16 9.95 1.47
C ALA A 84 9.42 10.65 0.13
N LYS A 85 9.13 9.96 -0.98
CA LYS A 85 9.22 10.53 -2.33
C LYS A 85 8.27 11.71 -2.51
N GLN A 86 7.00 11.56 -2.12
CA GLN A 86 6.02 12.66 -2.21
C GLN A 86 6.44 13.88 -1.38
N ALA A 87 6.98 13.66 -0.17
CA ALA A 87 7.49 14.73 0.67
C ALA A 87 8.69 15.45 0.02
N GLY A 88 9.62 14.68 -0.56
CA GLY A 88 10.77 15.23 -1.29
C GLY A 88 10.35 16.03 -2.53
N ASP A 89 9.45 15.49 -3.34
CA ASP A 89 8.92 16.17 -4.54
C ASP A 89 8.20 17.47 -4.16
N TRP A 90 7.40 17.44 -3.08
CA TRP A 90 6.75 18.64 -2.55
C TRP A 90 7.76 19.67 -2.06
N PHE A 91 8.77 19.25 -1.30
CA PHE A 91 9.81 20.16 -0.79
C PHE A 91 10.59 20.83 -1.93
N ASN A 92 11.02 20.05 -2.92
CA ASN A 92 11.75 20.57 -4.08
C ASN A 92 10.92 21.59 -4.86
N THR A 93 9.63 21.30 -5.04
CA THR A 93 8.70 22.18 -5.77
C THR A 93 8.44 23.48 -5.02
N ASN A 94 8.23 23.43 -3.70
CA ASN A 94 7.72 24.56 -2.91
C ASN A 94 8.81 25.36 -2.17
N TYR A 95 10.00 24.82 -1.96
CA TYR A 95 11.07 25.51 -1.23
C TYR A 95 12.30 25.84 -2.08
N LEU A 96 12.83 24.87 -2.84
CA LEU A 96 14.09 25.09 -3.58
C LEU A 96 13.90 25.94 -4.84
N ASN A 97 12.79 25.75 -5.57
CA ASN A 97 12.55 26.50 -6.81
C ASN A 97 12.19 27.98 -6.57
N HIS A 98 11.67 28.33 -5.39
CA HIS A 98 11.39 29.73 -5.04
C HIS A 98 12.63 30.52 -4.61
N GLN A 99 13.72 29.85 -4.24
CA GLN A 99 14.98 30.52 -3.89
C GLN A 99 15.85 30.89 -5.10
N LYS A 100 15.61 30.27 -6.28
CA LYS A 100 16.33 30.60 -7.52
C LYS A 100 15.74 31.77 -8.32
N ALA A 101 14.62 32.34 -7.87
CA ALA A 101 13.90 33.42 -8.56
C ALA A 101 14.16 34.81 -7.94
N ARG A 102 15.27 34.99 -7.22
CA ARG A 102 15.73 36.29 -6.71
C ARG A 102 17.15 36.56 -7.14
#